data_AF-A0A956PY86-F1
#
_entry.id   AF-A0A956PY86-F1
#
_cell.length_a   1.000
_cell.length_b   1.000
_cell.length_c   1.000
_cell.angle_alpha   90.00
_cell.angle_beta   90.00
_cell.angle_gamma   90.00
#
_symmetry.space_group_name_H-M   'P 1'
#
loop_
_entity.id
_entity.type
_entity.pdbx_description
1 polymer ?
#
loop_
_entity_poly.entity_id
_entity_poly.type
_entity_poly.pdbx_seq_one_letter_code
_entity_poly.pdbx_strand_id
1 'polypeptide(L)'
;LAAVPVISPSTGVFVHLSAFLFGAILSDLVHHVFVLRWSTGDHEFHLLAEGRSPTDLRAELAAFSASGALAYGLFWGALIEALTVYLRFGLQLQSQRETAFLASFTCGLRVHHGYLGLMMILCSILLSSTASWKSNALAIVGWALLSSDLVHHFVVLQMLTGDPQFHLTY
;
A
#
# COMPACT_ATOMS: atom_id res chain seq x y z
N LEU A 1 29.62 -4.45 26.64
CA LEU A 1 28.35 -3.73 26.96
C LEU A 1 28.06 -2.79 25.82
N ALA A 2 27.26 -3.23 24.84
CA ALA A 2 26.84 -2.37 23.74
C ALA A 2 25.80 -1.38 24.27
N ALA A 3 26.01 -0.09 24.01
CA ALA A 3 25.11 0.97 24.44
C ALA A 3 23.74 0.76 23.77
N VAL A 4 22.68 0.69 24.58
CA VAL A 4 21.30 0.72 24.09
C VAL A 4 21.08 2.10 23.50
N PRO A 5 20.74 2.23 22.20
CA PRO A 5 20.49 3.54 21.61
C PRO A 5 19.26 4.15 22.26
N VAL A 6 19.45 5.35 22.83
CA VAL A 6 18.35 6.18 23.33
C VAL A 6 17.58 6.67 22.10
N ILE A 7 16.41 6.06 21.86
CA ILE A 7 15.51 6.46 20.78
C ILE A 7 14.96 7.85 21.13
N SER A 8 15.30 8.85 20.31
CA SER A 8 14.75 10.20 20.43
C SER A 8 13.21 10.15 20.33
N PRO A 9 12.47 10.84 21.19
CA PRO A 9 11.00 10.86 21.15
C PRO A 9 10.44 11.40 19.82
N SER A 10 11.22 12.12 19.01
CA SER A 10 10.80 12.56 17.67
C SER A 10 10.70 11.42 16.64
N THR A 11 11.46 10.33 16.82
CA THR A 11 11.47 9.19 15.90
C THR A 11 10.24 8.30 16.10
N GLY A 12 9.76 8.17 17.34
CA GLY A 12 8.55 7.41 17.66
C GLY A 12 7.27 7.98 17.02
N VAL A 13 7.16 9.31 16.97
CA VAL A 13 6.00 9.97 16.34
C VAL A 13 5.93 9.69 14.84
N PHE A 14 7.06 9.66 14.13
CA PHE A 14 7.12 9.39 12.69
C PHE A 14 6.87 7.92 12.32
N VAL A 15 7.30 6.98 13.15
CA VAL A 15 7.03 5.54 12.96
C VAL A 15 5.55 5.22 13.15
N HIS A 16 4.94 5.81 14.19
CA HIS A 16 3.49 5.74 14.34
C HIS A 16 2.79 6.45 13.21
N LEU A 17 3.26 7.61 12.74
CA LEU A 17 2.62 8.34 11.65
C LEU A 17 2.74 7.61 10.30
N SER A 18 3.81 6.89 10.00
CA SER A 18 4.00 6.16 8.73
C SER A 18 3.28 4.81 8.70
N ALA A 19 3.24 4.07 9.81
CA ALA A 19 2.40 2.88 9.95
C ALA A 19 0.92 3.26 10.06
N PHE A 20 0.60 4.38 10.71
CA PHE A 20 -0.74 4.96 10.73
C PHE A 20 -1.10 5.54 9.37
N LEU A 21 -0.20 6.17 8.61
CA LEU A 21 -0.48 6.66 7.25
C LEU A 21 -0.55 5.51 6.27
N PHE A 22 0.26 4.45 6.36
CA PHE A 22 0.09 3.28 5.51
C PHE A 22 -1.17 2.52 5.88
N GLY A 23 -1.46 2.34 7.18
CA GLY A 23 -2.71 1.78 7.67
C GLY A 23 -3.92 2.67 7.37
N ALA A 24 -3.78 3.98 7.37
CA ALA A 24 -4.82 4.97 7.12
C ALA A 24 -4.94 5.33 5.66
N ILE A 25 -3.94 5.12 4.80
CA ILE A 25 -3.97 5.21 3.33
C ILE A 25 -4.41 3.88 2.77
N LEU A 26 -4.09 2.74 3.40
CA LEU A 26 -4.69 1.45 3.05
C LEU A 26 -6.12 1.39 3.57
N SER A 27 -6.40 1.93 4.75
CA SER A 27 -7.77 2.14 5.25
C SER A 27 -8.46 3.24 4.45
N ASP A 28 -7.82 4.34 4.04
CA ASP A 28 -8.44 5.38 3.18
C ASP A 28 -8.55 4.91 1.74
N LEU A 29 -7.65 4.09 1.19
CA LEU A 29 -7.86 3.45 -0.11
C LEU A 29 -9.02 2.49 0.07
N VAL A 30 -8.99 1.60 1.06
CA VAL A 30 -10.14 0.73 1.33
C VAL A 30 -11.40 1.55 1.61
N HIS A 31 -11.32 2.76 2.17
CA HIS A 31 -12.47 3.65 2.40
C HIS A 31 -12.76 4.64 1.24
N HIS A 32 -11.89 4.87 0.26
CA HIS A 32 -12.14 5.79 -0.85
C HIS A 32 -12.35 5.01 -2.16
N VAL A 33 -11.73 3.83 -2.27
CA VAL A 33 -12.10 2.74 -3.17
C VAL A 33 -13.39 2.05 -2.67
N PHE A 34 -13.56 1.84 -1.34
CA PHE A 34 -14.71 1.10 -0.76
C PHE A 34 -15.44 1.78 0.41
N VAL A 35 -15.56 3.11 0.37
CA VAL A 35 -16.41 3.95 1.24
C VAL A 35 -15.89 4.19 2.68
N LEU A 36 -15.71 5.48 3.03
CA LEU A 36 -16.19 6.22 4.20
C LEU A 36 -15.16 7.20 4.78
N ARG A 37 -15.60 8.42 5.09
CA ARG A 37 -14.81 9.35 5.92
C ARG A 37 -15.00 9.03 7.42
N TRP A 38 -13.89 8.99 8.14
CA TRP A 38 -13.80 8.93 9.61
C TRP A 38 -14.21 10.27 10.26
N SER A 39 -15.13 10.25 11.23
CA SER A 39 -15.38 11.39 12.13
C SER A 39 -15.75 10.90 13.53
N THR A 40 -14.96 11.34 14.51
CA THR A 40 -15.19 11.17 15.95
C THR A 40 -16.27 12.15 16.43
N GLY A 41 -17.45 11.65 16.78
CA GLY A 41 -18.47 12.42 17.48
C GLY A 41 -19.88 11.84 17.31
N ASP A 42 -20.56 11.63 18.42
CA ASP A 42 -21.87 10.98 18.58
C ASP A 42 -23.03 11.70 17.87
N HIS A 43 -23.12 11.60 16.55
CA HIS A 43 -24.33 11.92 15.80
C HIS A 43 -24.67 10.82 14.80
N GLU A 44 -25.94 10.41 14.83
CA GLU A 44 -26.51 9.26 14.14
C GLU A 44 -26.09 9.13 12.67
N PHE A 45 -25.78 7.88 12.33
CA PHE A 45 -25.43 7.33 11.03
C PHE A 45 -26.53 7.56 9.98
N HIS A 46 -26.58 8.75 9.37
CA HIS A 46 -27.46 9.00 8.22
C HIS A 46 -26.66 9.45 6.99
N LEU A 47 -25.58 8.73 6.65
CA LEU A 47 -24.96 8.78 5.33
C LEU A 47 -24.58 7.37 4.87
N LEU A 48 -25.63 6.61 4.53
CA LEU A 48 -25.59 5.61 3.47
C LEU A 48 -25.20 6.32 2.17
N ALA A 49 -23.93 6.25 1.77
CA ALA A 49 -23.59 6.47 0.37
C ALA A 49 -24.20 5.29 -0.41
N GLU A 50 -25.35 5.52 -1.05
CA GLU A 50 -26.06 4.61 -1.95
C GLU A 50 -26.55 3.25 -1.39
N GLY A 51 -26.77 3.05 -0.09
CA GLY A 51 -27.53 1.88 0.38
C GLY A 51 -27.01 0.49 -0.03
N ARG A 52 -25.75 0.36 -0.49
CA ARG A 52 -25.18 -0.92 -0.90
C ARG A 52 -24.78 -1.72 0.33
N SER A 53 -25.20 -2.98 0.39
CA SER A 53 -24.79 -3.87 1.47
C SER A 53 -23.40 -4.45 1.21
N PRO A 54 -22.64 -4.86 2.25
CA PRO A 54 -21.33 -5.52 2.08
C PRO A 54 -21.34 -6.75 1.17
N THR A 55 -22.50 -7.37 0.97
CA THR A 55 -22.71 -8.47 0.01
C THR A 55 -22.55 -8.01 -1.43
N ASP A 56 -22.96 -6.78 -1.75
CA ASP A 56 -22.99 -6.25 -3.11
C ASP A 56 -21.57 -6.02 -3.59
N LEU A 57 -20.72 -5.47 -2.71
CA LEU A 57 -19.29 -5.31 -3.00
C LEU A 57 -18.59 -6.65 -3.26
N ARG A 58 -18.88 -7.68 -2.44
CA ARG A 58 -18.29 -9.02 -2.65
C ARG A 58 -18.76 -9.61 -3.97
N ALA A 59 -20.02 -9.41 -4.35
CA ALA A 59 -20.55 -9.86 -5.62
C ALA A 59 -19.87 -9.12 -6.79
N GLU A 60 -19.72 -7.81 -6.71
CA GLU A 60 -19.01 -6.99 -7.70
C GLU A 60 -17.57 -7.47 -7.86
N LEU A 61 -16.82 -7.60 -6.76
CA LEU A 61 -15.44 -8.10 -6.78
C LEU A 61 -15.34 -9.53 -7.32
N ALA A 62 -16.30 -10.40 -7.01
CA ALA A 62 -16.33 -11.75 -7.58
C ALA A 62 -16.62 -11.75 -9.10
N ALA A 63 -17.32 -10.73 -9.60
CA ALA A 63 -17.67 -10.60 -11.01
C ALA A 63 -16.52 -10.06 -11.89
N PHE A 64 -15.42 -9.60 -11.29
CA PHE A 64 -14.25 -9.15 -12.04
C PHE A 64 -13.64 -10.28 -12.87
N SER A 65 -13.39 -9.98 -14.16
CA SER A 65 -12.50 -10.79 -14.98
C SER A 65 -11.04 -10.58 -14.56
N ALA A 66 -10.15 -11.51 -14.92
CA ALA A 66 -8.72 -11.36 -14.65
C ALA A 66 -8.14 -10.07 -15.28
N SER A 67 -8.56 -9.72 -16.51
CA SER A 67 -8.15 -8.47 -17.16
C SER A 67 -8.73 -7.24 -16.47
N GLY A 68 -9.95 -7.31 -15.96
CA GLY A 68 -10.54 -6.24 -15.16
C GLY A 68 -9.78 -6.00 -13.86
N ALA A 69 -9.44 -7.09 -13.15
CA ALA A 69 -8.68 -7.01 -11.91
C ALA A 69 -7.28 -6.43 -12.13
N LEU A 70 -6.61 -6.83 -13.22
CA LEU A 70 -5.35 -6.23 -13.65
C LEU A 70 -5.52 -4.74 -13.96
N ALA A 71 -6.50 -4.36 -14.77
CA ALA A 71 -6.71 -2.96 -15.16
C ALA A 71 -6.97 -2.05 -13.94
N TYR A 72 -7.80 -2.51 -13.00
CA TYR A 72 -8.04 -1.79 -11.74
C TYR A 72 -6.78 -1.74 -10.87
N GLY A 73 -6.03 -2.84 -10.78
CA GLY A 73 -4.76 -2.86 -10.07
C GLY A 73 -3.77 -1.85 -10.64
N LEU A 74 -3.62 -1.77 -11.96
CA LEU A 74 -2.75 -0.79 -12.62
C LEU A 74 -3.22 0.65 -12.40
N PHE A 75 -4.53 0.90 -12.46
CA PHE A 75 -5.10 2.22 -12.14
C PHE A 75 -4.76 2.65 -10.72
N TRP A 76 -4.96 1.77 -9.72
CA TRP A 76 -4.60 2.04 -8.34
C TRP A 76 -3.08 2.16 -8.15
N GLY A 77 -2.29 1.37 -8.86
CA GLY A 77 -0.83 1.48 -8.87
C GLY A 77 -0.36 2.85 -9.35
N ALA A 78 -0.98 3.42 -10.38
CA ALA A 78 -0.67 4.77 -10.85
C ALA A 78 -1.01 5.85 -9.80
N LEU A 79 -2.10 5.70 -9.04
CA LEU A 79 -2.46 6.62 -7.96
C LEU A 79 -1.49 6.51 -6.77
N ILE A 80 -1.12 5.29 -6.36
CA ILE A 80 -0.11 5.06 -5.32
C ILE A 80 1.24 5.66 -5.76
N GLU A 81 1.61 5.49 -7.03
CA GLU A 81 2.84 6.07 -7.56
C GLU A 81 2.81 7.59 -7.52
N ALA A 82 1.73 8.22 -7.99
CA ALA A 82 1.60 9.67 -7.96
C ALA A 82 1.75 10.22 -6.52
N LEU A 83 1.15 9.54 -5.54
CA LEU A 83 1.32 9.87 -4.14
C LEU A 83 2.77 9.65 -3.67
N THR A 84 3.40 8.53 -4.05
CA THR A 84 4.79 8.20 -3.68
C THR A 84 5.76 9.24 -4.24
N VAL A 85 5.58 9.68 -5.48
CA VAL A 85 6.35 10.77 -6.11
C VAL A 85 6.17 12.08 -5.35
N TYR A 86 4.93 12.44 -5.02
CA TYR A 86 4.66 13.65 -4.24
C TYR A 86 5.34 13.62 -2.86
N LEU A 87 5.24 12.50 -2.13
CA LEU A 87 5.89 12.32 -0.84
C LEU A 87 7.42 12.35 -0.97
N ARG A 88 7.97 11.70 -2.00
CA ARG A 88 9.41 11.61 -2.24
C ARG A 88 10.04 12.93 -2.63
N PHE A 89 9.45 13.64 -3.58
CA PHE A 89 10.06 14.85 -4.16
C PHE A 89 9.45 16.14 -3.62
N GLY A 90 8.16 16.13 -3.29
CA GLY A 90 7.48 17.27 -2.67
C GLY A 90 7.81 17.41 -1.18
N LEU A 91 7.70 16.31 -0.41
CA LEU A 91 7.99 16.31 1.03
C LEU A 91 9.40 15.80 1.39
N GLN A 92 10.21 15.44 0.39
CA GLN A 92 11.59 14.95 0.59
C GLN A 92 11.69 13.72 1.52
N LEU A 93 10.64 12.89 1.56
CA LEU A 93 10.64 11.66 2.35
C LEU A 93 11.51 10.59 1.69
N GLN A 94 12.40 10.00 2.47
CA GLN A 94 13.27 8.92 2.00
C GLN A 94 13.04 7.68 2.83
N SER A 95 12.47 6.63 2.23
CA SER A 95 12.08 5.44 3.00
C SER A 95 13.26 4.82 3.74
N GLN A 96 14.47 4.81 3.15
CA GLN A 96 15.67 4.28 3.83
C GLN A 96 15.96 4.99 5.15
N ARG A 97 15.86 6.33 5.19
CA ARG A 97 16.08 7.11 6.42
C ARG A 97 14.96 6.90 7.42
N GLU A 98 13.71 6.98 6.98
CA GLU A 98 12.55 6.93 7.87
C GLU A 98 12.26 5.52 8.41
N THR A 99 12.71 4.47 7.70
CA THR A 99 12.45 3.07 8.07
C THR A 99 13.71 2.29 8.46
N ALA A 100 14.86 2.96 8.64
CA ALA A 100 16.11 2.31 9.06
C ALA A 100 15.97 1.49 10.35
N PHE A 101 15.09 1.89 11.26
CA PHE A 101 14.82 1.15 12.51
C PHE A 101 14.22 -0.24 12.26
N LEU A 102 13.59 -0.50 11.09
CA LEU A 102 13.06 -1.81 10.74
C LEU A 102 14.16 -2.83 10.46
N ALA A 103 15.40 -2.39 10.18
CA ALA A 103 16.52 -3.27 9.90
C ALA A 103 16.77 -4.29 11.02
N SER A 104 16.56 -3.91 12.28
CA SER A 104 16.71 -4.85 13.42
C SER A 104 15.63 -5.92 13.48
N PHE A 105 14.45 -5.66 12.89
CA PHE A 105 13.32 -6.59 12.88
C PHE A 105 13.31 -7.49 11.64
N THR A 106 13.93 -7.04 10.56
CA THR A 106 13.97 -7.76 9.27
C THR A 106 15.34 -8.38 8.98
N CYS A 107 16.23 -8.46 9.98
CA CYS A 107 17.60 -8.93 9.81
C CYS A 107 18.37 -8.17 8.72
N GLY A 108 18.12 -6.86 8.60
CA GLY A 108 18.72 -5.98 7.60
C GLY A 108 18.02 -6.00 6.23
N LEU A 109 17.05 -6.88 6.00
CA LEU A 109 16.33 -6.95 4.73
C LEU A 109 15.36 -5.78 4.57
N ARG A 110 15.45 -5.07 3.46
CA ARG A 110 14.54 -3.97 3.15
C ARG A 110 13.24 -4.51 2.57
N VAL A 111 12.12 -4.07 3.12
CA VAL A 111 10.79 -4.49 2.65
C VAL A 111 10.33 -3.50 1.60
N HIS A 112 10.35 -3.91 0.34
CA HIS A 112 9.69 -3.19 -0.75
C HIS A 112 8.21 -3.58 -0.79
N HIS A 113 7.33 -2.61 -1.03
CA HIS A 113 5.90 -2.92 -1.18
C HIS A 113 5.64 -3.79 -2.41
N GLY A 114 6.55 -3.81 -3.39
CA GLY A 114 6.51 -4.76 -4.51
C GLY A 114 6.60 -6.23 -4.09
N TYR A 115 7.28 -6.56 -2.99
CA TYR A 115 7.34 -7.95 -2.48
C TYR A 115 5.98 -8.42 -1.96
N LEU A 116 5.29 -7.55 -1.22
CA LEU A 116 3.92 -7.81 -0.77
C LEU A 116 2.98 -7.90 -1.96
N GLY A 117 3.12 -7.00 -2.94
CA GLY A 117 2.36 -7.03 -4.19
C GLY A 117 2.49 -8.36 -4.92
N LEU A 118 3.73 -8.83 -5.12
CA LEU A 118 4.02 -10.11 -5.75
C LEU A 118 3.42 -11.29 -4.96
N MET A 119 3.60 -11.31 -3.64
CA MET A 119 3.03 -12.35 -2.79
C MET A 119 1.50 -12.39 -2.90
N MET A 120 0.82 -11.24 -2.92
CA MET A 120 -0.64 -11.16 -3.07
C MET A 120 -1.11 -11.66 -4.44
N ILE A 121 -0.39 -11.35 -5.53
CA ILE A 121 -0.69 -11.89 -6.86
C ILE A 121 -0.55 -13.42 -6.87
N LEU A 122 0.52 -13.96 -6.27
CA LEU A 122 0.71 -15.41 -6.17
C LEU A 122 -0.42 -16.06 -5.36
N CYS A 123 -0.79 -15.49 -4.21
CA CYS A 123 -1.93 -15.95 -3.43
C CYS A 123 -3.24 -15.88 -4.22
N SER A 124 -3.44 -14.83 -5.02
CA SER A 124 -4.61 -14.70 -5.89
C SER A 124 -4.71 -15.84 -6.90
N ILE A 125 -3.59 -16.22 -7.52
CA ILE A 125 -3.51 -17.33 -8.47
C ILE A 125 -3.79 -18.66 -7.77
N LEU A 126 -3.24 -18.88 -6.58
CA LEU A 126 -3.50 -20.10 -5.81
C LEU A 126 -4.98 -20.24 -5.39
N LEU A 127 -5.67 -19.11 -5.21
CA LEU A 127 -7.10 -19.06 -4.88
C LEU A 127 -8.01 -19.03 -6.11
N SER A 128 -7.47 -18.92 -7.33
CA SER A 128 -8.25 -18.71 -8.56
C SER A 128 -9.10 -19.91 -8.98
N SER A 129 -8.86 -21.09 -8.40
CA SER A 129 -9.72 -22.27 -8.55
C SER A 129 -11.15 -22.01 -8.05
N THR A 130 -11.30 -21.00 -7.19
CA THR A 130 -12.59 -20.45 -6.77
C THR A 130 -12.67 -19.02 -7.27
N ALA A 131 -13.51 -18.73 -8.28
CA ALA A 131 -13.79 -17.38 -8.76
C ALA A 131 -14.43 -16.56 -7.63
N SER A 132 -13.59 -16.10 -6.71
CA SER A 132 -13.97 -15.54 -5.44
C SER A 132 -13.52 -14.09 -5.38
N TRP A 133 -14.32 -13.27 -4.72
CA TRP A 133 -14.00 -11.87 -4.45
C TRP A 133 -12.62 -11.70 -3.80
N LYS A 134 -12.16 -12.69 -3.02
CA LYS A 134 -10.84 -12.69 -2.37
C LYS A 134 -9.71 -12.77 -3.38
N SER A 135 -9.81 -13.65 -4.38
CA SER A 135 -8.82 -13.77 -5.44
C SER A 135 -8.71 -12.44 -6.20
N ASN A 136 -9.84 -11.90 -6.67
CA ASN A 136 -9.84 -10.62 -7.39
C ASN A 136 -9.35 -9.44 -6.54
N ALA A 137 -9.71 -9.36 -5.26
CA ALA A 137 -9.20 -8.33 -4.35
C ALA A 137 -7.68 -8.43 -4.17
N LEU A 138 -7.15 -9.65 -3.96
CA LEU A 138 -5.71 -9.89 -3.87
C LEU A 138 -4.98 -9.53 -5.16
N ALA A 139 -5.56 -9.86 -6.33
CA ALA A 139 -5.01 -9.47 -7.62
C ALA A 139 -4.96 -7.95 -7.78
N ILE A 140 -6.04 -7.23 -7.48
CA ILE A 140 -6.12 -5.77 -7.62
C ILE A 140 -5.07 -5.10 -6.74
N VAL A 141 -5.06 -5.41 -5.44
CA VAL A 141 -4.10 -4.81 -4.50
C VAL A 141 -2.67 -5.24 -4.84
N GLY A 142 -2.48 -6.51 -5.21
CA GLY A 142 -1.18 -7.04 -5.58
C GLY A 142 -0.58 -6.34 -6.80
N TRP A 143 -1.37 -6.16 -7.85
CA TRP A 143 -0.96 -5.41 -9.05
C TRP A 143 -0.72 -3.94 -8.76
N ALA A 144 -1.52 -3.31 -7.91
CA ALA A 144 -1.31 -1.91 -7.51
C ALA A 144 0.04 -1.71 -6.82
N LEU A 145 0.35 -2.54 -5.81
CA LEU A 145 1.61 -2.45 -5.07
C LEU A 145 2.82 -2.81 -5.95
N LEU A 146 2.74 -3.91 -6.70
CA LEU A 146 3.84 -4.36 -7.56
C LEU A 146 4.14 -3.35 -8.66
N SER A 147 3.12 -2.89 -9.39
CA SER A 147 3.33 -1.95 -10.49
C SER A 147 3.83 -0.59 -10.00
N SER A 148 3.31 -0.07 -8.88
CA SER A 148 3.84 1.17 -8.30
C SER A 148 5.31 1.02 -7.90
N ASP A 149 5.70 -0.03 -7.19
CA ASP A 149 7.10 -0.23 -6.77
C ASP A 149 8.06 -0.29 -7.96
N LEU A 150 7.68 -1.04 -9.01
CA LEU A 150 8.48 -1.17 -10.22
C LEU A 150 8.60 0.16 -10.98
N VAL A 151 7.49 0.88 -11.16
CA VAL A 151 7.51 2.19 -11.82
C VAL A 151 8.32 3.19 -11.00
N HIS A 152 8.17 3.20 -9.68
CA HIS A 152 8.89 4.11 -8.80
C HIS A 152 10.41 3.96 -8.97
N HIS A 153 10.89 2.73 -8.79
CA HIS A 153 12.32 2.47 -8.77
C HIS A 153 12.92 2.51 -10.18
N PHE A 154 12.33 1.79 -11.13
CA PHE A 154 12.96 1.58 -12.43
C PHE A 154 12.58 2.60 -13.49
N VAL A 155 11.53 3.39 -13.28
CA VAL A 155 11.15 4.48 -14.20
C VAL A 155 11.41 5.83 -13.54
N VAL A 156 10.74 6.15 -12.44
CA VAL A 156 10.75 7.50 -11.88
C VAL A 156 12.10 7.85 -11.25
N LEU A 157 12.59 7.06 -10.29
CA LEU A 157 13.88 7.31 -9.63
C LEU A 157 15.03 7.21 -10.63
N GLN A 158 14.99 6.22 -11.53
CA GLN A 158 15.98 6.07 -12.59
C GLN A 158 16.05 7.33 -13.49
N MET A 159 14.91 7.87 -13.93
CA MET A 159 14.89 9.03 -14.82
C MET A 159 15.23 10.33 -14.10
N LEU A 160 14.75 10.53 -12.86
CA LEU A 160 14.92 11.79 -12.14
C LEU A 160 16.23 11.89 -11.36
N THR A 161 16.76 10.77 -10.87
CA THR A 161 17.98 10.75 -10.03
C THR A 161 19.15 9.98 -10.64
N GLY A 162 18.92 9.22 -11.72
CA GLY A 162 19.96 8.39 -12.36
C GLY A 162 20.24 7.07 -11.65
N ASP A 163 19.58 6.79 -10.52
CA ASP A 163 19.76 5.60 -9.69
C ASP A 163 18.37 5.06 -9.29
N PRO A 164 18.08 3.75 -9.47
CA PRO A 164 16.78 3.21 -9.12
C PRO A 164 16.58 3.09 -7.60
N GLN A 165 17.63 3.16 -6.78
CA GLN A 165 17.61 3.02 -5.32
C GLN A 165 16.89 1.76 -4.80
N PHE A 166 16.92 0.69 -5.60
CA PHE A 166 16.33 -0.62 -5.30
C PHE A 166 17.33 -1.46 -4.48
N HIS A 167 17.48 -1.12 -3.20
CA HIS A 167 18.39 -1.83 -2.29
C HIS A 167 17.68 -2.97 -1.57
N LEU A 168 18.24 -4.18 -1.63
CA LEU A 168 17.68 -5.34 -0.92
C LEU A 168 17.87 -5.27 0.60
N THR A 169 18.75 -4.39 1.08
CA THR A 169 19.10 -4.21 2.48
C THR A 169 19.02 -2.73 2.89
N TYR A 170 18.78 -2.47 4.17
CA TYR A 170 18.78 -1.12 4.75
C TYR A 170 20.16 -0.46 4.79
#